data_AF-A0A147B8H9-F1
#
_entry.id   AF-A0A147B8H9-F1
#
_cell.length_a   1.000
_cell.length_b   1.000
_cell.length_c   1.000
_cell.angle_alpha   90.00
_cell.angle_beta   90.00
_cell.angle_gamma   90.00
#
_symmetry.space_group_name_H-M   'P 1'
#
loop_
_entity.id
_entity.type
_entity.pdbx_description
1 polymer ?
#
loop_
_entity_poly.entity_id
_entity_poly.type
_entity_poly.pdbx_seq_one_letter_code
_entity_poly.pdbx_strand_id
1 'polypeptide(L)'
;LLVEEATNDDNSVVSLSQAKMDELMLFRGDTVLLKGKKRRETVCIMLSDNTCPAEKIRMNRCVRNNLRVRLGDVVSIQPCPDVKYGKRIHVLPIDDTVEGLTGSLFDVYLKPYFLEAYRPIHKGDLFLVRGGMRAVEFKVVETDPSPYCIVAPDTVIHCDGEPIKREEEEE
;
A
#
# COMPACT_ATOMS: atom_id res chain seq x y z
N LEU A 1 18.14 1.90 0.27
CA LEU A 1 17.91 2.28 1.68
C LEU A 1 17.62 1.03 2.48
N LEU A 2 18.09 0.96 3.72
CA LEU A 2 17.86 -0.17 4.62
C LEU A 2 16.46 -0.06 5.24
N VAL A 3 15.70 -1.15 5.21
CA VAL A 3 14.33 -1.17 5.74
C VAL A 3 14.33 -1.14 7.26
N GLU A 4 13.57 -0.22 7.84
CA GLU A 4 13.35 -0.06 9.29
C GLU A 4 11.84 -0.06 9.61
N GLU A 5 11.51 -0.36 10.87
CA GLU A 5 10.14 -0.40 11.33
C GLU A 5 9.51 1.02 11.36
N ALA A 6 8.26 1.10 10.93
CA ALA A 6 7.52 2.35 10.94
C ALA A 6 7.11 2.75 12.37
N THR A 7 7.02 4.06 12.59
CA THR A 7 6.48 4.65 13.81
C THR A 7 4.96 4.83 13.75
N ASN A 8 4.40 4.87 12.53
CA ASN A 8 2.97 4.93 12.26
C ASN A 8 2.55 3.74 11.38
N ASP A 9 1.38 3.18 11.65
CA ASP A 9 0.83 2.02 10.94
C ASP A 9 -0.14 2.46 9.84
N ASP A 10 0.38 3.15 8.81
CA ASP A 10 -0.37 3.48 7.59
C ASP A 10 0.26 2.75 6.39
N ASN A 11 -0.58 2.02 5.64
CA ASN A 11 -0.16 1.15 4.54
C ASN A 11 0.32 1.88 3.27
N SER A 12 0.18 3.21 3.22
CA SER A 12 0.53 4.03 2.05
C SER A 12 1.62 5.05 2.34
N VAL A 13 2.22 5.00 3.53
CA VAL A 13 3.23 5.96 3.97
C VAL A 13 4.57 5.26 4.17
N VAL A 14 5.62 5.91 3.68
CA VAL A 14 7.00 5.61 4.07
C VAL A 14 7.70 6.87 4.55
N SER A 15 8.72 6.72 5.39
CA SER A 15 9.41 7.87 5.98
C SER A 15 10.92 7.82 5.86
N LEU A 16 11.50 8.97 5.54
CA LEU A 16 12.93 9.21 5.41
C LEU A 16 13.36 10.36 6.32
N SER A 17 14.66 10.44 6.60
CA SER A 17 15.23 11.65 7.19
C SER A 17 15.10 12.82 6.22
N GLN A 18 14.99 14.05 6.75
CA GLN A 18 14.96 15.25 5.90
C GLN A 18 16.19 15.33 5.00
N ALA A 19 17.38 15.06 5.55
CA ALA A 19 18.63 15.09 4.78
C ALA A 19 18.62 14.10 3.60
N LYS A 20 18.04 12.91 3.78
CA LYS A 20 17.94 11.93 2.69
C LYS A 20 16.90 12.34 1.65
N MET A 21 15.80 12.97 2.06
CA MET A 21 14.81 13.54 1.13
C MET A 21 15.45 14.63 0.27
N ASP A 22 16.20 15.55 0.87
CA ASP A 22 16.88 16.62 0.15
C ASP A 22 17.91 16.07 -0.86
N GLU A 23 18.68 15.06 -0.48
CA GLU A 23 19.64 14.36 -1.36
C GLU A 23 18.95 13.72 -2.58
N LEU A 24 17.76 13.15 -2.38
CA LEU A 24 16.98 12.49 -3.43
C LEU A 24 16.04 13.44 -4.18
N MET A 25 16.04 14.74 -3.83
CA MET A 25 15.11 15.75 -4.33
C MET A 25 13.63 15.34 -4.18
N LEU A 26 13.31 14.72 -3.04
CA LEU A 26 11.95 14.33 -2.66
C LEU A 26 11.36 15.35 -1.69
N PHE A 27 10.09 15.65 -1.86
CA PHE A 27 9.33 16.53 -0.98
C PHE A 27 8.29 15.76 -0.16
N ARG A 28 7.84 16.38 0.93
CA ARG A 28 6.77 15.84 1.75
C ARG A 28 5.48 15.76 0.92
N GLY A 29 4.88 14.58 0.87
CA GLY A 29 3.66 14.32 0.10
C GLY A 29 3.94 13.77 -1.30
N ASP A 30 5.20 13.72 -1.74
CA ASP A 30 5.53 13.14 -3.03
C ASP A 30 5.13 11.67 -3.10
N THR A 31 4.64 11.27 -4.26
CA THR A 31 4.39 9.87 -4.56
C THR A 31 5.69 9.23 -5.04
N VAL A 32 6.04 8.08 -4.46
CA VAL A 32 7.29 7.37 -4.73
C VAL A 32 7.03 5.92 -5.13
N LEU A 33 7.81 5.42 -6.07
CA LEU A 33 7.82 4.00 -6.43
C LEU A 33 8.93 3.31 -5.63
N LEU A 34 8.56 2.28 -4.88
CA LEU A 34 9.47 1.43 -4.14
C LEU A 34 9.65 0.13 -4.90
N LYS A 35 10.90 -0.36 -4.97
CA LYS A 35 11.21 -1.67 -5.55
C LYS A 35 11.93 -2.54 -4.54
N GLY A 36 11.42 -3.75 -4.36
CA GLY A 36 11.89 -4.73 -3.42
C GLY A 36 12.46 -5.96 -4.11
N LYS A 37 12.27 -7.13 -3.50
CA LYS A 37 12.75 -8.41 -4.01
C LYS A 37 11.75 -9.00 -5.00
N LYS A 38 12.17 -10.01 -5.77
CA LYS A 38 11.32 -10.74 -6.73
C LYS A 38 10.52 -9.83 -7.69
N ARG A 39 11.10 -8.71 -8.12
CA ARG A 39 10.47 -7.69 -9.00
C ARG A 39 9.16 -7.12 -8.43
N ARG A 40 9.00 -7.12 -7.10
CA ARG A 40 7.85 -6.51 -6.45
C ARG A 40 8.05 -5.01 -6.32
N GLU A 41 7.02 -4.29 -6.70
CA GLU A 41 6.96 -2.84 -6.65
C GLU A 41 5.66 -2.42 -5.94
N THR A 42 5.68 -1.28 -5.27
CA THR A 42 4.48 -0.64 -4.71
C THR A 42 4.69 0.87 -4.69
N VAL A 43 3.60 1.62 -4.53
CA VAL A 43 3.60 3.08 -4.56
C VAL A 43 3.20 3.61 -3.19
N CYS A 44 3.95 4.57 -2.66
CA CYS A 44 3.69 5.16 -1.35
C CYS A 44 3.84 6.68 -1.38
N ILE A 45 3.36 7.33 -0.32
CA ILE A 45 3.55 8.75 -0.04
C ILE A 45 4.77 8.93 0.85
N MET A 46 5.62 9.88 0.49
CA MET A 46 6.82 10.21 1.24
C MET A 46 6.53 11.21 2.36
N LEU A 47 6.90 10.87 3.59
CA LEU A 47 6.90 11.81 4.71
C LEU A 47 8.31 11.95 5.32
N SER A 48 8.60 13.13 5.85
CA SER A 48 9.81 13.35 6.65
C SER A 48 9.63 12.82 8.08
N ASP A 49 10.66 12.18 8.60
CA ASP A 49 10.81 11.77 9.99
C ASP A 49 12.22 12.08 10.48
N ASN A 50 12.33 13.06 11.39
CA ASN A 50 13.60 13.52 11.94
C ASN A 50 14.30 12.48 12.85
N THR A 51 13.58 11.42 13.23
CA THR A 51 14.12 10.29 14.01
C THR A 51 14.54 9.11 13.14
N CYS A 52 14.33 9.17 11.83
CA CYS A 52 14.78 8.17 10.87
C CYS A 52 16.27 8.39 10.54
N PRO A 53 17.15 7.39 10.67
CA PRO A 53 18.54 7.49 10.21
C PRO A 53 18.64 7.71 8.69
N ALA A 54 19.68 8.39 8.22
CA ALA A 54 19.79 8.83 6.83
C ALA A 54 19.87 7.69 5.81
N GLU A 55 20.44 6.56 6.19
CA GLU A 55 20.59 5.36 5.34
C GLU A 55 19.37 4.44 5.35
N LYS A 56 18.34 4.78 6.13
CA LYS A 56 17.17 3.93 6.37
C LYS A 56 15.89 4.50 5.76
N ILE A 57 14.91 3.62 5.61
CA ILE A 57 13.54 3.91 5.21
C ILE A 57 12.59 3.19 6.13
N ARG A 58 11.68 3.94 6.76
CA ARG A 58 10.64 3.38 7.62
C ARG A 58 9.42 3.02 6.80
N MET A 59 8.94 1.79 6.97
CA MET A 59 7.72 1.30 6.31
C MET A 59 7.08 0.20 7.17
N ASN A 60 5.75 0.15 7.20
CA ASN A 60 5.04 -0.81 8.05
C ASN A 60 5.08 -2.23 7.47
N ARG A 61 4.49 -3.19 8.20
CA ARG A 61 4.47 -4.60 7.78
C ARG A 61 3.80 -4.81 6.43
N CYS A 62 2.74 -4.06 6.13
CA CYS A 62 2.00 -4.15 4.86
C CYS A 62 2.92 -3.87 3.67
N VAL A 63 3.60 -2.72 3.68
CA VAL A 63 4.51 -2.31 2.59
C VAL A 63 5.67 -3.29 2.44
N ARG A 64 6.23 -3.79 3.56
CA ARG A 64 7.32 -4.79 3.52
C ARG A 64 6.88 -6.11 2.89
N ASN A 65 5.68 -6.57 3.20
CA ASN A 65 5.12 -7.79 2.64
C ASN A 65 4.92 -7.65 1.12
N ASN A 66 4.35 -6.52 0.66
CA ASN A 66 4.18 -6.25 -0.77
C ASN A 66 5.51 -6.25 -1.51
N LEU A 67 6.55 -5.65 -0.93
CA LEU A 67 7.91 -5.62 -1.48
C LEU A 67 8.71 -6.93 -1.26
N ARG A 68 8.16 -7.89 -0.52
CA ARG A 68 8.79 -9.17 -0.12
C ARG A 68 10.17 -8.96 0.55
N VAL A 69 10.24 -7.99 1.46
CA VAL A 69 11.45 -7.63 2.23
C VAL A 69 11.25 -7.77 3.73
N ARG A 70 12.36 -7.88 4.47
CA ARG A 70 12.42 -7.90 5.94
C ARG A 70 13.13 -6.66 6.47
N LEU A 71 13.08 -6.44 7.78
CA LEU A 71 13.90 -5.40 8.43
C LEU A 71 15.39 -5.65 8.11
N GLY A 72 16.10 -4.58 7.75
CA GLY A 72 17.50 -4.63 7.33
C GLY A 72 17.74 -5.01 5.87
N ASP A 73 16.72 -5.45 5.12
CA ASP A 73 16.86 -5.61 3.67
C ASP A 73 17.01 -4.25 2.97
N VAL A 74 17.54 -4.27 1.74
CA VAL A 74 17.70 -3.07 0.92
C VAL A 74 16.53 -2.95 -0.06
N VAL A 75 15.97 -1.75 -0.16
CA VAL A 75 15.02 -1.34 -1.21
C VAL A 75 15.55 -0.16 -2.01
N SER A 76 15.10 -0.02 -3.26
CA SER A 76 15.30 1.20 -4.06
C SER A 76 14.05 2.07 -4.05
N ILE A 77 14.27 3.38 -4.14
CA ILE A 77 13.22 4.39 -4.19
C ILE A 77 13.46 5.30 -5.38
N GLN A 78 12.40 5.72 -6.05
CA GLN A 78 12.43 6.73 -7.10
C GLN A 78 11.15 7.59 -7.06
N PRO A 79 11.22 8.88 -7.45
CA PRO A 79 10.04 9.70 -7.64
C PRO A 79 9.04 9.05 -8.60
N CYS A 80 7.75 9.20 -8.33
CA CYS A 80 6.66 8.72 -9.19
C CYS A 80 5.65 9.85 -9.44
N PRO A 81 6.01 10.91 -10.20
CA PRO A 81 5.16 12.08 -10.41
C PRO A 81 3.95 11.80 -11.32
N ASP A 82 3.98 10.71 -12.09
CA ASP A 82 2.99 10.41 -13.13
C ASP A 82 1.77 9.63 -12.63
N VAL A 83 1.65 9.37 -11.33
CA VAL A 83 0.51 8.63 -10.78
C VAL A 83 -0.78 9.42 -11.01
N LYS A 84 -1.73 8.79 -11.70
CA LYS A 84 -3.03 9.38 -12.02
C LYS A 84 -4.08 8.91 -11.02
N TYR A 85 -5.18 9.67 -10.94
CA TYR A 85 -6.37 9.23 -10.23
C TYR A 85 -6.97 8.02 -10.96
N GLY A 86 -7.36 7.02 -10.16
CA GLY A 86 -8.00 5.81 -10.65
C GLY A 86 -9.39 6.12 -11.18
N LYS A 87 -9.73 5.59 -12.34
CA LYS A 87 -11.12 5.51 -12.81
C LYS A 87 -11.86 4.41 -12.04
N ARG A 88 -11.19 3.26 -11.91
CA ARG A 88 -11.72 2.11 -11.19
C ARG A 88 -10.60 1.20 -10.68
N ILE A 89 -10.89 0.48 -9.61
CA ILE A 89 -10.04 -0.57 -9.04
C ILE A 89 -10.89 -1.80 -8.76
N HIS A 90 -10.27 -2.98 -8.83
CA HIS A 90 -10.91 -4.23 -8.41
C HIS A 90 -10.05 -4.85 -7.31
N VAL A 91 -10.67 -5.05 -6.15
CA VAL A 91 -10.04 -5.69 -4.99
C VAL A 91 -10.85 -6.91 -4.59
N LEU A 92 -10.18 -7.97 -4.16
CA LEU A 92 -10.85 -9.17 -3.65
C LEU A 92 -10.31 -9.51 -2.25
N PRO A 93 -11.16 -9.97 -1.33
CA PRO A 93 -10.71 -10.41 -0.02
C PRO A 93 -9.92 -11.72 -0.11
N ILE A 94 -9.06 -11.96 0.87
CA ILE A 94 -8.48 -13.28 1.12
C ILE A 94 -9.49 -14.15 1.88
N ASP A 95 -9.71 -15.38 1.41
CA ASP A 95 -10.75 -16.31 1.83
C ASP A 95 -10.85 -16.52 3.34
N ASP A 96 -9.73 -16.83 3.99
CA ASP A 96 -9.67 -17.10 5.42
C ASP A 96 -9.96 -15.86 6.29
N THR A 97 -9.87 -14.65 5.73
CA THR A 97 -10.17 -13.42 6.47
C THR A 97 -11.66 -13.06 6.45
N VAL A 98 -12.42 -13.62 5.51
CA VAL A 98 -13.85 -13.33 5.32
C VAL A 98 -14.78 -14.47 5.68
N GLU A 99 -14.25 -15.61 6.13
CA GLU A 99 -15.07 -16.73 6.58
C GLU A 99 -16.06 -16.29 7.69
N GLY A 100 -17.34 -16.60 7.48
CA GLY A 100 -18.44 -16.24 8.38
C GLY A 100 -18.73 -14.73 8.48
N LEU A 101 -18.13 -13.87 7.66
CA LEU A 101 -18.54 -12.47 7.57
C LEU A 101 -19.88 -12.35 6.84
N THR A 102 -20.68 -11.42 7.33
CA THR A 102 -21.92 -10.99 6.68
C THR A 102 -21.90 -9.47 6.52
N GLY A 103 -22.65 -8.97 5.54
CA GLY A 103 -22.72 -7.54 5.24
C GLY A 103 -21.78 -7.08 4.12
N SER A 104 -21.81 -5.78 3.85
CA SER A 104 -21.10 -5.13 2.75
C SER A 104 -19.62 -4.93 3.09
N LEU A 105 -18.72 -5.62 2.40
CA LEU A 105 -17.26 -5.39 2.52
C LEU A 105 -16.88 -3.96 2.12
N PHE A 106 -17.59 -3.41 1.13
CA PHE A 106 -17.38 -2.04 0.69
C PHE A 106 -17.68 -1.03 1.79
N ASP A 107 -18.89 -1.06 2.37
CA ASP A 107 -19.31 -0.04 3.34
C ASP A 107 -18.58 -0.14 4.67
N VAL A 108 -18.26 -1.36 5.11
CA VAL A 108 -17.67 -1.62 6.42
C VAL A 108 -16.14 -1.44 6.42
N TYR A 109 -15.47 -1.81 5.31
CA TYR A 109 -14.00 -1.82 5.25
C TYR A 109 -13.45 -0.84 4.22
N LEU A 110 -13.78 -1.03 2.93
CA LEU A 110 -13.10 -0.32 1.85
C LEU A 110 -13.42 1.18 1.82
N LYS A 111 -14.69 1.55 1.99
CA LYS A 111 -15.12 2.95 1.98
C LYS A 111 -14.45 3.75 3.11
N PRO A 112 -14.50 3.35 4.40
CA PRO A 112 -13.75 4.05 5.45
C PRO A 112 -12.23 4.09 5.21
N TYR A 113 -11.65 3.05 4.60
CA TYR A 113 -10.22 2.99 4.32
C TYR A 113 -9.76 3.99 3.24
N PHE A 114 -10.57 4.19 2.18
CA PHE A 114 -10.23 5.05 1.06
C PHE A 114 -10.85 6.46 1.12
N LEU A 115 -11.85 6.69 1.98
CA LEU A 115 -12.57 7.97 2.07
C LEU A 115 -11.62 9.14 2.34
N GLU A 116 -11.53 10.05 1.38
CA GLU A 116 -10.72 11.28 1.42
C GLU A 116 -9.22 11.06 1.73
N ALA A 117 -8.72 9.83 1.56
CA ALA A 117 -7.36 9.47 1.92
C ALA A 117 -6.36 9.56 0.75
N TYR A 118 -6.85 9.61 -0.50
CA TYR A 118 -6.03 9.70 -1.72
C TYR A 118 -4.87 8.68 -1.74
N ARG A 119 -5.16 7.43 -1.33
CA ARG A 119 -4.13 6.40 -1.16
C ARG A 119 -3.60 5.94 -2.53
N PRO A 120 -2.28 5.98 -2.76
CA PRO A 120 -1.71 5.27 -3.90
C PRO A 120 -1.80 3.76 -3.66
N ILE A 121 -2.13 3.01 -4.69
CA ILE A 121 -2.15 1.54 -4.67
C ILE A 121 -1.49 0.99 -5.93
N HIS A 122 -0.97 -0.23 -5.85
CA HIS A 122 -0.40 -0.97 -6.97
C HIS A 122 -1.14 -2.29 -7.17
N LYS A 123 -1.32 -2.71 -8.42
CA LYS A 123 -1.82 -4.04 -8.78
C LYS A 123 -0.97 -5.12 -8.13
N GLY A 124 -1.61 -6.04 -7.43
CA GLY A 124 -0.97 -7.10 -6.67
C GLY A 124 -0.59 -6.72 -5.23
N ASP A 125 -0.85 -5.49 -4.78
CA ASP A 125 -0.69 -5.15 -3.37
C ASP A 125 -1.71 -5.93 -2.53
N LEU A 126 -1.26 -6.40 -1.36
CA LEU A 126 -2.11 -6.82 -0.27
C LEU A 126 -2.20 -5.70 0.76
N PHE A 127 -3.38 -5.50 1.33
CA PHE A 127 -3.57 -4.54 2.41
C PHE A 127 -4.62 -5.01 3.40
N LEU A 128 -4.35 -4.77 4.68
CA LEU A 128 -5.22 -5.14 5.78
C LEU A 128 -6.06 -3.93 6.21
N VAL A 129 -7.37 -4.13 6.30
CA VAL A 129 -8.33 -3.12 6.75
C VAL A 129 -9.06 -3.60 7.98
N ARG A 130 -9.17 -2.74 9.00
CA ARG A 130 -9.89 -3.03 10.24
C ARG A 130 -11.30 -2.45 10.17
N GLY A 131 -12.30 -3.27 10.46
CA GLY A 131 -13.71 -2.90 10.50
C GLY A 131 -14.41 -3.58 11.67
N GLY A 132 -14.95 -2.80 12.61
CA GLY A 132 -15.51 -3.33 13.85
C GLY A 132 -14.48 -4.13 14.66
N MET A 133 -14.77 -5.40 14.95
CA MET A 133 -13.89 -6.30 15.73
C MET A 133 -13.01 -7.20 14.85
N ARG A 134 -13.11 -7.12 13.51
CA ARG A 134 -12.40 -8.00 12.58
C ARG A 134 -11.49 -7.20 11.64
N ALA A 135 -10.48 -7.89 11.12
CA ALA A 135 -9.62 -7.39 10.06
C ALA A 135 -9.82 -8.25 8.82
N VAL A 136 -9.85 -7.61 7.66
CA VAL A 136 -9.96 -8.26 6.35
C VAL A 136 -8.75 -7.87 5.52
N GLU A 137 -8.11 -8.86 4.91
CA GLU A 137 -7.02 -8.64 3.96
C GLU A 137 -7.58 -8.63 2.55
N PHE A 138 -7.19 -7.64 1.77
CA PHE A 138 -7.62 -7.48 0.39
C PHE A 138 -6.41 -7.48 -0.54
N LYS A 139 -6.57 -8.09 -1.71
CA LYS A 139 -5.62 -8.00 -2.82
C LYS A 139 -6.15 -7.04 -3.88
N VAL A 140 -5.30 -6.16 -4.39
CA VAL A 140 -5.57 -5.36 -5.59
C VAL A 140 -5.42 -6.26 -6.81
N VAL A 141 -6.53 -6.65 -7.42
CA VAL A 141 -6.55 -7.54 -8.59
C VAL A 141 -6.27 -6.76 -9.87
N GLU A 142 -6.86 -5.57 -10.01
CA GLU A 142 -6.68 -4.71 -11.17
C GLU A 142 -6.84 -3.23 -10.81
N THR A 143 -6.16 -2.37 -11.56
CA THR A 143 -6.32 -0.91 -11.48
C THR A 143 -6.48 -0.33 -12.88
N ASP A 144 -7.25 0.75 -13.00
CA ASP A 144 -7.36 1.55 -14.22
C ASP A 144 -7.14 3.03 -13.86
N PRO A 145 -5.99 3.62 -14.22
CA PRO A 145 -4.91 3.02 -15.03
C PRO A 145 -4.10 1.95 -14.30
N SER A 146 -3.50 1.05 -15.09
CA SER A 146 -2.61 -0.03 -14.63
C SER A 146 -1.14 0.38 -14.80
N PRO A 147 -0.20 -0.04 -13.93
CA PRO A 147 -0.39 -0.96 -12.81
C PRO A 147 -0.65 -0.28 -11.47
N TYR A 148 -0.74 1.05 -11.40
CA TYR A 148 -0.97 1.78 -10.16
C TYR A 148 -1.78 3.05 -10.40
N CYS A 149 -2.49 3.49 -9.37
CA CYS A 149 -3.26 4.74 -9.36
C CYS A 149 -3.45 5.25 -7.94
N ILE A 150 -3.87 6.51 -7.81
CA ILE A 150 -4.41 7.06 -6.56
C ILE A 150 -5.91 6.80 -6.51
N VAL A 151 -6.40 6.22 -5.41
CA VAL A 151 -7.83 6.04 -5.18
C VAL A 151 -8.41 7.38 -4.70
N ALA A 152 -9.10 8.06 -5.60
CA ALA A 152 -9.74 9.36 -5.40
C ALA A 152 -11.24 9.18 -5.12
N PRO A 153 -11.97 10.24 -4.68
CA PRO A 153 -13.41 10.14 -4.37
C PRO A 153 -14.29 9.66 -5.53
N ASP A 154 -13.88 9.87 -6.78
CA ASP A 154 -14.56 9.45 -8.00
C ASP A 154 -14.11 8.06 -8.52
N THR A 155 -13.09 7.46 -7.90
CA THR A 155 -12.63 6.11 -8.26
C THR A 155 -13.68 5.08 -7.89
N VAL A 156 -14.15 4.31 -8.89
CA VAL A 156 -15.10 3.21 -8.66
C VAL A 156 -14.36 2.01 -8.05
N ILE A 157 -14.79 1.57 -6.87
CA ILE A 157 -14.17 0.42 -6.19
C ILE A 157 -15.08 -0.80 -6.39
N HIS A 158 -14.60 -1.78 -7.15
CA HIS A 158 -15.24 -3.07 -7.28
C HIS A 158 -14.68 -4.03 -6.23
N CYS A 159 -15.55 -4.75 -5.54
CA CYS A 159 -15.18 -5.80 -4.61
C CYS A 159 -16.01 -7.08 -4.74
N ASP A 160 -16.70 -7.23 -5.88
CA ASP A 160 -17.49 -8.42 -6.19
C ASP A 160 -16.60 -9.51 -6.80
N GLY A 161 -16.84 -10.76 -6.41
CA GLY A 161 -16.13 -11.94 -6.91
C GLY A 161 -15.87 -12.98 -5.82
N GLU A 162 -15.32 -14.13 -6.21
CA GLU A 162 -14.88 -15.16 -5.28
C GLU A 162 -13.66 -14.67 -4.48
N PRO A 163 -13.61 -14.91 -3.16
CA PRO A 163 -12.42 -14.64 -2.37
C PRO A 163 -11.19 -15.38 -2.92
N ILE A 164 -10.02 -14.75 -2.79
CA ILE A 164 -8.75 -15.33 -3.23
C ILE A 164 -8.26 -16.30 -2.16
N LYS A 165 -7.86 -17.50 -2.57
CA LYS A 165 -7.27 -18.46 -1.65
C LYS A 165 -5.92 -17.98 -1.16
N ARG A 166 -5.68 -18.01 0.15
CA ARG A 166 -4.37 -17.62 0.72
C ARG A 166 -3.20 -18.36 0.07
N GLU A 167 -3.36 -19.65 -0.20
CA GLU A 167 -2.33 -20.49 -0.84
C GLU A 167 -1.90 -19.96 -2.21
N GLU A 168 -2.83 -19.41 -3.01
CA GLU A 168 -2.54 -18.87 -4.36
C GLU A 168 -1.77 -17.54 -4.32
N GLU A 169 -1.77 -16.83 -3.18
CA GLU A 169 -1.04 -15.57 -3.00
C GLU A 169 0.35 -15.75 -2.34
N GLU A 170 0.55 -16.86 -1.63
CA GLU A 170 1.83 -17.15 -0.98
C GLU A 170 2.91 -17.70 -1.95
N GLU A 171 2.50 -18.16 -3.14
CA GLU A 171 3.38 -18.61 -4.25
C GLU A 171 4.13 -17.44 -4.94
#